data_AF-A0AAU6RYY6-F1
#
_entry.id   AF-A0AAU6RYY6-F1
#
_cell.length_a   1.000
_cell.length_b   1.000
_cell.length_c   1.000
_cell.angle_alpha   90.00
_cell.angle_beta   90.00
_cell.angle_gamma   90.00
#
_symmetry.space_group_name_H-M   'P 1'
#
loop_
_entity.id
_entity.type
_entity.pdbx_description
1 polymer ?
#
loop_
_entity_poly.entity_id
_entity_poly.type
_entity_poly.pdbx_seq_one_letter_code
_entity_poly.pdbx_strand_id
1 'polypeptide(L)'
;MSLIDRLIEPTKDYISFRDFICHLSGLNNQPVYEVATYLLHHDLSDKDFYYIDGDYKIIKADFDDKSIKHFLTEIQMSVIWGADDWIFHNSKSLEQLSDDVRMKITELYFNNMHSFFKKSELLNFKPLEGLLHFDDETLTNADSNSVCVEQQLDEALEKIERLIQSLADSNFLIGTLTLGHNEQLAAANAKIKQQEQDIKKLNEQLNKKADTGDILSDRNEKSYQTTIGLLLELMTIPKVESVRPPFTSEAVIIGRITDKSIYGQGKTTLETRFRDAKMTLEQTKKKAFKP
;
A
#
# COMPACT_ATOMS: atom_id res chain seq x y z
N MET A 1 15.06 -25.92 37.97
CA MET A 1 14.08 -25.30 37.06
C MET A 1 14.66 -24.03 36.50
N SER A 2 14.72 -23.96 35.18
CA SER A 2 15.06 -22.74 34.44
C SER A 2 13.98 -21.67 34.65
N LEU A 3 14.28 -20.41 34.31
CA LEU A 3 13.28 -19.35 34.27
C LEU A 3 12.10 -19.77 33.38
N ILE A 4 12.39 -20.33 32.21
CA ILE A 4 11.39 -20.83 31.26
C ILE A 4 10.49 -21.89 31.90
N ASP A 5 11.05 -22.85 32.65
CA ASP A 5 10.23 -23.88 33.32
C ASP A 5 9.28 -23.26 34.33
N ARG A 6 9.74 -22.26 35.11
CA ARG A 6 8.88 -21.56 36.08
C ARG A 6 7.78 -20.73 35.42
N LEU A 7 8.01 -20.26 34.19
CA LEU A 7 7.06 -19.47 33.41
C LEU A 7 6.03 -20.36 32.69
N ILE A 8 6.42 -21.54 32.24
CA ILE A 8 5.57 -22.47 31.48
C ILE A 8 4.78 -23.39 32.40
N GLU A 9 5.35 -23.84 33.52
CA GLU A 9 4.71 -24.81 34.42
C GLU A 9 3.26 -24.44 34.80
N PRO A 10 2.98 -23.18 35.22
CA PRO A 10 1.63 -22.80 35.61
C PRO A 10 0.64 -22.89 34.44
N THR A 11 1.10 -22.68 33.21
CA THR A 11 0.24 -22.56 32.02
C THR A 11 0.02 -23.88 31.29
N LYS A 12 0.68 -24.98 31.71
CA LYS A 12 0.59 -26.30 31.05
C LYS A 12 -0.83 -26.86 31.02
N ASP A 13 -1.60 -26.62 32.08
CA ASP A 13 -2.96 -27.12 32.22
C ASP A 13 -4.00 -26.22 31.54
N TYR A 14 -3.55 -25.13 30.91
CA TYR A 14 -4.40 -24.13 30.29
C TYR A 14 -4.17 -24.09 28.78
N ILE A 15 -5.18 -23.64 28.07
CA ILE A 15 -5.14 -23.40 26.63
C ILE A 15 -5.73 -22.02 26.37
N SER A 16 -5.05 -21.22 25.54
CA SER A 16 -5.61 -19.92 25.14
C SER A 16 -6.89 -20.15 24.33
N PHE A 17 -7.84 -19.21 24.42
CA PHE A 17 -9.08 -19.29 23.66
C PHE A 17 -8.83 -19.43 22.16
N ARG A 18 -7.86 -18.68 21.64
CA ARG A 18 -7.42 -18.76 20.24
C ARG A 18 -6.92 -20.16 19.90
N ASP A 19 -5.99 -20.69 20.68
CA ASP A 19 -5.37 -21.98 20.36
C ASP A 19 -6.38 -23.11 20.48
N PHE A 20 -7.32 -23.01 21.43
CA PHE A 20 -8.44 -23.95 21.54
C PHE A 20 -9.31 -24.01 20.27
N ILE A 21 -9.72 -22.85 19.74
CA ILE A 21 -10.51 -22.78 18.51
C ILE A 21 -9.72 -23.29 17.30
N CYS A 22 -8.45 -22.90 17.16
CA CYS A 22 -7.57 -23.39 16.10
C CYS A 22 -7.38 -24.90 16.18
N HIS A 23 -7.17 -25.44 17.38
CA HIS A 23 -6.93 -26.86 17.59
C HIS A 23 -8.17 -27.67 17.23
N LEU A 24 -9.36 -27.24 17.65
CA LEU A 24 -10.62 -27.86 17.24
C LEU A 24 -10.82 -27.81 15.74
N SER A 25 -10.56 -26.67 15.10
CA SER A 25 -10.67 -26.52 13.65
C SER A 25 -9.73 -27.48 12.91
N GLY A 26 -8.46 -27.54 13.32
CA GLY A 26 -7.45 -28.38 12.69
C GLY A 26 -7.69 -29.87 12.89
N LEU A 27 -7.96 -30.31 14.12
CA LEU A 27 -8.20 -31.74 14.43
C LEU A 27 -9.40 -32.30 13.68
N ASN A 28 -10.45 -31.50 13.55
CA ASN A 28 -11.71 -31.95 12.96
C ASN A 28 -11.81 -31.61 11.45
N ASN A 29 -10.77 -30.98 10.88
CA ASN A 29 -10.76 -30.48 9.50
C ASN A 29 -12.01 -29.64 9.17
N GLN A 30 -12.41 -28.77 10.10
CA GLN A 30 -13.57 -27.89 9.97
C GLN A 30 -13.14 -26.42 9.93
N PRO A 31 -13.79 -25.56 9.13
CA PRO A 31 -13.54 -24.13 9.17
C PRO A 31 -13.78 -23.55 10.56
N VAL A 32 -13.00 -22.53 10.94
CA VAL A 32 -13.14 -21.85 12.24
C VAL A 32 -14.55 -21.30 12.46
N TYR A 33 -15.21 -20.83 11.39
CA TYR A 33 -16.60 -20.38 11.44
C TYR A 33 -17.55 -21.49 11.91
N GLU A 34 -17.41 -22.72 11.40
CA GLU A 34 -18.25 -23.85 11.77
C GLU A 34 -18.00 -24.26 13.23
N VAL A 35 -16.73 -24.25 13.66
CA VAL A 35 -16.36 -24.51 15.07
C VAL A 35 -16.97 -23.47 16.00
N ALA A 36 -16.87 -22.18 15.68
CA ALA A 36 -17.46 -21.12 16.48
C ALA A 36 -18.99 -21.23 16.54
N THR A 37 -19.63 -21.57 15.41
CA THR A 37 -21.07 -21.80 15.31
C THR A 37 -21.51 -22.97 16.20
N TYR A 38 -20.75 -24.07 16.16
CA TYR A 38 -20.98 -25.25 17.00
C TYR A 38 -20.93 -24.89 18.49
N LEU A 39 -19.88 -24.18 18.92
CA LEU A 39 -19.70 -23.80 20.32
C LEU A 39 -20.75 -22.77 20.80
N LEU A 40 -21.22 -21.89 19.91
CA LEU A 40 -22.33 -20.98 20.20
C LEU A 40 -23.65 -21.72 20.39
N HIS A 41 -23.85 -22.81 19.65
CA HIS A 41 -25.05 -23.65 19.76
C HIS A 41 -25.06 -24.45 21.07
N HIS A 42 -23.89 -24.98 21.46
CA HIS A 42 -23.75 -25.84 22.63
C HIS A 42 -23.48 -25.10 23.94
N ASP A 43 -23.25 -23.79 23.88
CA ASP A 43 -23.11 -22.85 25.00
C ASP A 43 -22.02 -23.23 26.02
N LEU A 44 -20.85 -22.61 25.85
CA LEU A 44 -19.73 -22.73 26.79
C LEU A 44 -19.83 -21.77 27.98
N SER A 45 -20.90 -20.99 28.14
CA SER A 45 -20.98 -19.92 29.15
C SER A 45 -20.88 -20.38 30.61
N ASP A 46 -21.05 -21.68 30.87
CA ASP A 46 -20.86 -22.31 32.18
C ASP A 46 -19.40 -22.64 32.51
N LYS A 47 -18.47 -22.41 31.57
CA LYS A 47 -17.03 -22.65 31.74
C LYS A 47 -16.32 -21.41 32.24
N ASP A 48 -15.37 -21.64 33.16
CA ASP A 48 -14.59 -20.56 33.73
C ASP A 48 -13.52 -20.09 32.73
N PHE A 49 -13.38 -18.77 32.63
CA PHE A 49 -12.24 -18.16 31.97
C PHE A 49 -11.17 -17.80 33.00
N TYR A 50 -9.94 -17.84 32.53
CA TYR A 50 -8.77 -17.47 33.30
C TYR A 50 -7.96 -16.45 32.51
N TYR A 51 -7.37 -15.48 33.18
CA TYR A 51 -6.34 -14.62 32.61
C TYR A 51 -5.00 -14.95 33.26
N ILE A 52 -3.94 -14.82 32.47
CA ILE A 52 -2.57 -14.96 32.94
C ILE A 52 -1.95 -13.57 32.95
N ASP A 53 -1.53 -13.12 34.13
CA ASP A 53 -0.95 -11.79 34.33
C ASP A 53 0.51 -11.70 33.90
N GLY A 54 1.07 -10.48 33.95
CA GLY A 54 2.48 -10.24 33.63
C GLY A 54 3.47 -10.93 34.60
N ASP A 55 2.98 -11.40 35.75
CA ASP A 55 3.72 -12.21 36.73
C ASP A 55 3.41 -13.72 36.58
N TYR A 56 2.72 -14.13 35.51
CA TYR A 56 2.33 -15.51 35.20
C TYR A 56 1.40 -16.14 36.26
N LYS A 57 0.68 -15.31 37.01
CA LYS A 57 -0.38 -15.77 37.91
C LYS A 57 -1.64 -16.00 37.11
N ILE A 58 -2.28 -17.13 37.40
CA ILE A 58 -3.58 -17.47 36.83
C ILE A 58 -4.65 -16.92 37.75
N ILE A 59 -5.51 -16.08 37.17
CA ILE A 59 -6.60 -15.42 37.87
C ILE A 59 -7.88 -15.78 37.13
N LYS A 60 -8.86 -16.32 37.85
CA LYS A 60 -10.19 -16.57 37.29
C LYS A 60 -10.81 -15.23 36.91
N ALA A 61 -11.23 -15.10 35.66
CA ALA A 61 -11.91 -13.92 35.15
C ALA A 61 -13.30 -13.83 35.79
N ASP A 62 -13.69 -12.62 36.19
CA ASP A 62 -15.07 -12.37 36.58
C ASP A 62 -15.93 -12.25 35.30
N PHE A 63 -17.10 -12.88 35.31
CA PHE A 63 -17.89 -13.14 34.10
C PHE A 63 -18.53 -11.87 33.51
N ASP A 64 -18.44 -10.75 34.22
CA ASP A 64 -18.93 -9.44 33.80
C ASP A 64 -18.04 -8.76 32.74
N ASP A 65 -16.75 -9.07 32.68
CA ASP A 65 -15.82 -8.33 31.84
C ASP A 65 -15.75 -8.79 30.36
N LYS A 66 -16.12 -10.04 30.01
CA LYS A 66 -16.32 -10.51 28.61
C LYS A 66 -16.94 -11.93 28.56
N SER A 67 -18.19 -12.04 28.11
CA SER A 67 -18.86 -13.34 27.95
C SER A 67 -18.27 -14.19 26.80
N ILE A 68 -18.17 -15.52 26.98
CA ILE A 68 -17.67 -16.48 25.95
C ILE A 68 -18.42 -16.34 24.63
N LYS A 69 -19.73 -16.13 24.73
CA LYS A 69 -20.63 -15.94 23.61
C LYS A 69 -20.25 -14.71 22.78
N HIS A 70 -19.83 -13.63 23.43
CA HIS A 70 -19.36 -12.43 22.75
C HIS A 70 -18.12 -12.76 21.89
N PHE A 71 -17.11 -13.42 22.47
CA PHE A 71 -15.90 -13.80 21.73
C PHE A 71 -16.20 -14.71 20.53
N LEU A 72 -17.03 -15.74 20.71
CA LEU A 72 -17.40 -16.63 19.61
C LEU A 72 -18.17 -15.89 18.50
N THR A 73 -19.02 -14.93 18.86
CA THR A 73 -19.74 -14.09 17.90
C THR A 73 -18.79 -13.18 17.12
N GLU A 74 -17.81 -12.57 17.80
CA GLU A 74 -16.79 -11.75 17.14
C GLU A 74 -15.94 -12.56 16.18
N ILE A 75 -15.61 -13.82 16.51
CA ILE A 75 -14.94 -14.75 15.59
C ILE A 75 -15.80 -14.97 14.35
N GLN A 76 -17.08 -15.31 14.48
CA GLN A 76 -17.96 -15.49 13.31
C GLN A 76 -17.99 -14.24 12.43
N MET A 77 -18.13 -13.06 13.03
CA MET A 77 -18.15 -11.79 12.31
C MET A 77 -16.82 -11.53 11.59
N SER A 78 -15.70 -11.87 12.21
CA SER A 78 -14.38 -11.73 11.60
C SER A 78 -14.17 -12.62 10.38
N VAL A 79 -14.72 -13.85 10.40
CA VAL A 79 -14.70 -14.74 9.23
C VAL A 79 -15.59 -14.18 8.12
N ILE A 80 -16.77 -13.66 8.45
CA ILE A 80 -17.67 -13.01 7.48
C ILE A 80 -16.99 -11.81 6.81
N TRP A 81 -16.12 -11.09 7.51
CA TRP A 81 -15.34 -9.98 6.97
C TRP A 81 -14.12 -10.40 6.15
N GLY A 82 -13.86 -11.72 5.98
CA GLY A 82 -12.69 -12.23 5.26
C GLY A 82 -11.37 -12.01 6.00
N ALA A 83 -11.42 -11.96 7.32
CA ALA A 83 -10.26 -11.74 8.21
C ALA A 83 -9.83 -13.00 8.97
N ASP A 84 -10.35 -14.16 8.60
CA ASP A 84 -10.03 -15.45 9.21
C ASP A 84 -8.55 -15.83 9.03
N ASP A 85 -8.00 -15.60 7.83
CA ASP A 85 -6.56 -15.76 7.58
C ASP A 85 -5.70 -14.88 8.48
N TRP A 86 -6.21 -13.71 8.85
CA TRP A 86 -5.54 -12.75 9.73
C TRP A 86 -5.46 -13.21 11.19
N ILE A 87 -6.51 -13.85 11.69
CA ILE A 87 -6.63 -14.21 13.10
C ILE A 87 -6.01 -15.59 13.36
N PHE A 88 -6.13 -16.51 12.40
CA PHE A 88 -5.88 -17.93 12.62
C PHE A 88 -4.71 -18.50 11.80
N HIS A 89 -4.31 -17.89 10.67
CA HIS A 89 -3.34 -18.47 9.74
C HIS A 89 -2.04 -17.65 9.50
N ASN A 90 -1.67 -16.74 10.42
CA ASN A 90 -0.40 -15.96 10.38
C ASN A 90 -0.23 -15.16 9.07
N SER A 91 -1.04 -14.11 8.90
CA SER A 91 -0.96 -13.16 7.79
C SER A 91 0.22 -12.17 7.91
N LYS A 92 0.70 -11.67 6.75
CA LYS A 92 2.03 -11.05 6.60
C LYS A 92 2.12 -9.51 6.75
N SER A 93 1.03 -8.72 6.69
CA SER A 93 1.02 -7.30 7.15
C SER A 93 -0.38 -6.69 7.42
N LEU A 94 -0.65 -6.19 8.64
CA LEU A 94 -1.94 -5.59 9.09
C LEU A 94 -2.39 -4.40 8.21
N GLU A 95 -1.47 -3.87 7.41
CA GLU A 95 -1.64 -2.74 6.49
C GLU A 95 -2.59 -3.04 5.32
N GLN A 96 -2.84 -4.33 5.04
CA GLN A 96 -3.75 -4.75 3.96
C GLN A 96 -5.23 -4.72 4.35
N LEU A 97 -5.52 -4.54 5.64
CA LEU A 97 -6.89 -4.45 6.17
C LEU A 97 -7.38 -3.00 6.17
N SER A 98 -8.67 -2.79 5.95
CA SER A 98 -9.30 -1.50 6.20
C SER A 98 -9.18 -1.12 7.68
N ASP A 99 -9.16 0.18 8.00
CA ASP A 99 -8.95 0.63 9.37
C ASP A 99 -10.02 0.09 10.33
N ASP A 100 -11.28 0.02 9.89
CA ASP A 100 -12.39 -0.57 10.66
C ASP A 100 -12.16 -2.05 10.98
N VAL A 101 -11.68 -2.81 10.00
CA VAL A 101 -11.42 -4.25 10.15
C VAL A 101 -10.17 -4.47 11.01
N ARG A 102 -9.13 -3.65 10.82
CA ARG A 102 -7.89 -3.69 11.61
C ARG A 102 -8.16 -3.42 13.09
N MET A 103 -8.97 -2.40 13.40
CA MET A 103 -9.32 -2.05 14.78
C MET A 103 -10.03 -3.22 15.48
N LYS A 104 -11.03 -3.81 14.82
CA LYS A 104 -11.78 -4.96 15.37
C LYS A 104 -10.93 -6.23 15.53
N ILE A 105 -10.04 -6.52 14.58
CA ILE A 105 -9.13 -7.67 14.68
C ILE A 105 -8.12 -7.45 15.81
N THR A 106 -7.62 -6.23 15.99
CA THR A 106 -6.68 -5.90 17.08
C THR A 106 -7.35 -6.10 18.44
N GLU A 107 -8.59 -5.63 18.58
CA GLU A 107 -9.40 -5.82 19.78
C GLU A 107 -9.66 -7.32 20.05
N LEU A 108 -10.10 -8.05 19.03
CA LEU A 108 -10.33 -9.50 19.12
C LEU A 108 -9.05 -10.26 19.49
N TYR A 109 -7.92 -9.93 18.89
CA TYR A 109 -6.63 -10.57 19.16
C TYR A 109 -6.17 -10.31 20.60
N PHE A 110 -6.25 -9.06 21.06
CA PHE A 110 -5.90 -8.69 22.43
C PHE A 110 -6.82 -9.40 23.45
N ASN A 111 -8.13 -9.41 23.20
CA ASN A 111 -9.10 -10.09 24.05
C ASN A 111 -8.86 -11.61 24.13
N ASN A 112 -8.52 -12.24 23.01
CA ASN A 112 -8.29 -13.68 22.94
C ASN A 112 -6.93 -14.10 23.52
N MET A 113 -5.88 -13.28 23.39
CA MET A 113 -4.54 -13.57 23.94
C MET A 113 -4.52 -13.69 25.46
N HIS A 114 -5.43 -12.99 26.13
CA HIS A 114 -5.50 -12.95 27.59
C HIS A 114 -6.58 -13.85 28.18
N SER A 115 -7.30 -14.61 27.35
CA SER A 115 -8.40 -15.47 27.77
C SER A 115 -8.01 -16.94 27.63
N PHE A 116 -8.06 -17.68 28.73
CA PHE A 116 -7.62 -19.07 28.83
C PHE A 116 -8.70 -19.97 29.43
N PHE A 117 -8.77 -21.21 28.95
CA PHE A 117 -9.54 -22.28 29.58
C PHE A 117 -8.61 -23.25 30.27
N LYS A 118 -9.09 -23.86 31.36
CA LYS A 118 -8.42 -25.03 31.93
C LYS A 118 -8.80 -26.26 31.09
N LYS A 119 -7.80 -27.02 30.60
CA LYS A 119 -8.01 -28.18 29.72
C LYS A 119 -8.98 -29.21 30.32
N SER A 120 -8.87 -29.47 31.62
CA SER A 120 -9.77 -30.39 32.32
C SER A 120 -11.24 -29.98 32.30
N GLU A 121 -11.54 -28.67 32.24
CA GLU A 121 -12.93 -28.18 32.23
C GLU A 121 -13.57 -28.34 30.84
N LEU A 122 -12.75 -28.21 29.79
CA LEU A 122 -13.13 -28.48 28.40
C LEU A 122 -13.34 -29.98 28.16
N LEU A 123 -12.46 -30.83 28.69
CA LEU A 123 -12.61 -32.29 28.64
C LEU A 123 -13.92 -32.77 29.28
N ASN A 124 -14.38 -32.08 30.33
CA ASN A 124 -15.65 -32.39 31.01
C ASN A 124 -16.89 -31.80 30.29
N PHE A 125 -16.70 -31.08 29.18
CA PHE A 125 -17.81 -30.55 28.40
C PHE A 125 -18.27 -31.57 27.37
N LYS A 126 -19.41 -32.22 27.63
CA LYS A 126 -19.94 -33.31 26.80
C LYS A 126 -19.98 -33.03 25.28
N PRO A 127 -20.37 -31.83 24.81
CA PRO A 127 -20.37 -31.56 23.37
C PRO A 127 -18.98 -31.65 22.72
N LEU A 128 -17.91 -31.63 23.50
CA LEU A 128 -16.54 -31.75 23.02
C LEU A 128 -15.96 -33.16 23.15
N GLU A 129 -16.75 -34.13 23.64
CA GLU A 129 -16.36 -35.53 23.74
C GLU A 129 -16.01 -36.10 22.35
N GLY A 130 -14.81 -36.67 22.21
CA GLY A 130 -14.29 -37.19 20.94
C GLY A 130 -13.85 -36.12 19.92
N LEU A 131 -14.11 -34.84 20.17
CA LEU A 131 -13.61 -33.71 19.37
C LEU A 131 -12.29 -33.16 19.91
N LEU A 132 -12.02 -33.44 21.19
CA LEU A 132 -10.83 -33.07 21.93
C LEU A 132 -9.91 -34.28 22.04
N HIS A 133 -8.83 -34.33 21.25
CA HIS A 133 -7.73 -35.29 21.44
C HIS A 133 -6.75 -34.80 22.52
N PHE A 134 -7.29 -34.40 23.68
CA PHE A 134 -6.50 -33.69 24.70
C PHE A 134 -5.61 -34.61 25.54
N ASP A 135 -5.78 -35.94 25.48
CA ASP A 135 -4.98 -36.94 26.20
C ASP A 135 -4.87 -38.26 25.41
N ASP A 136 -3.95 -38.36 24.46
CA ASP A 136 -3.48 -39.66 23.91
C ASP A 136 -2.13 -40.06 24.52
N GLU A 137 -1.93 -39.73 25.80
CA GLU A 137 -0.93 -40.35 26.64
C GLU A 137 -1.60 -40.95 27.89
N THR A 138 -1.67 -42.28 27.93
CA THR A 138 -1.86 -43.18 29.08
C THR A 138 -3.27 -43.77 29.38
N LEU A 139 -3.53 -45.02 28.92
CA LEU A 139 -3.57 -46.26 29.75
C LEU A 139 -4.36 -47.45 29.12
N THR A 140 -3.66 -48.59 29.02
CA THR A 140 -4.10 -50.00 29.18
C THR A 140 -5.04 -50.69 28.17
N ASN A 141 -4.46 -51.50 27.27
CA ASN A 141 -4.74 -52.96 27.16
C ASN A 141 -3.73 -53.65 26.22
N ALA A 142 -2.79 -54.39 26.80
CA ALA A 142 -1.57 -54.87 26.14
C ALA A 142 -1.74 -56.03 25.15
N ASP A 143 -2.93 -56.58 24.93
CA ASP A 143 -3.14 -57.68 23.96
C ASP A 143 -3.98 -57.29 22.73
N SER A 144 -4.54 -56.08 22.68
CA SER A 144 -5.16 -55.50 21.46
C SER A 144 -4.26 -54.46 20.77
N ASN A 145 -3.17 -54.05 21.43
CA ASN A 145 -2.25 -53.02 20.96
C ASN A 145 -1.39 -53.45 19.76
N SER A 146 -1.10 -54.74 19.54
CA SER A 146 -0.27 -55.14 18.39
C SER A 146 -0.96 -54.89 17.06
N VAL A 147 -2.26 -55.20 16.95
CA VAL A 147 -3.04 -55.03 15.72
C VAL A 147 -3.43 -53.55 15.53
N CYS A 148 -3.70 -52.84 16.62
CA CYS A 148 -4.01 -51.41 16.60
C CYS A 148 -2.79 -50.55 16.23
N VAL A 149 -1.60 -50.86 16.76
CA VAL A 149 -0.35 -50.13 16.44
C VAL A 149 0.08 -50.37 15.01
N GLU A 150 -0.06 -51.59 14.48
CA GLU A 150 0.19 -51.86 13.06
C GLU A 150 -0.78 -51.10 12.15
N GLN A 151 -2.07 -51.06 12.46
CA GLN A 151 -3.05 -50.26 11.71
C GLN A 151 -2.78 -48.75 11.82
N GLN A 152 -2.44 -48.25 13.00
CA GLN A 152 -2.08 -46.84 13.20
C GLN A 152 -0.78 -46.48 12.46
N LEU A 153 0.18 -47.41 12.39
CA LEU A 153 1.42 -47.23 11.66
C LEU A 153 1.16 -47.21 10.15
N ASP A 154 0.31 -48.10 9.63
CA ASP A 154 -0.08 -48.13 8.22
C ASP A 154 -0.87 -46.87 7.83
N GLU A 155 -1.79 -46.41 8.67
CA GLU A 155 -2.50 -45.13 8.46
C GLU A 155 -1.56 -43.92 8.53
N ALA A 156 -0.57 -43.95 9.43
CA ALA A 156 0.46 -42.91 9.51
C ALA A 156 1.35 -42.91 8.26
N LEU A 157 1.74 -44.09 7.76
CA LEU A 157 2.50 -44.25 6.52
C LEU A 157 1.72 -43.72 5.31
N GLU A 158 0.44 -44.07 5.18
CA GLU A 158 -0.41 -43.51 4.12
C GLU A 158 -0.55 -41.99 4.22
N LYS A 159 -0.69 -41.44 5.44
CA LYS A 159 -0.74 -39.99 5.64
C LYS A 159 0.59 -39.33 5.24
N ILE A 160 1.72 -39.94 5.60
CA ILE A 160 3.05 -39.46 5.22
C ILE A 160 3.21 -39.49 3.69
N GLU A 161 2.79 -40.57 3.02
CA GLU A 161 2.85 -40.64 1.55
C GLU A 161 1.97 -39.58 0.87
N ARG A 162 0.76 -39.35 1.38
CA ARG A 162 -0.12 -38.27 0.90
C ARG A 162 0.50 -36.89 1.10
N LEU A 163 1.15 -36.66 2.25
CA LEU A 163 1.86 -35.40 2.52
C LEU A 163 3.08 -35.22 1.61
N ILE A 164 3.85 -36.27 1.34
CA ILE A 164 4.98 -36.24 0.41
C ILE A 164 4.49 -35.90 -1.01
N GLN A 165 3.39 -36.51 -1.46
CA GLN A 165 2.80 -36.20 -2.76
C GLN A 165 2.31 -34.75 -2.82
N SER A 166 1.62 -34.27 -1.79
CA SER A 166 1.17 -32.88 -1.71
C SER A 166 2.33 -31.88 -1.74
N LEU A 167 3.44 -32.19 -1.06
CA LEU A 167 4.67 -31.38 -1.09
C LEU A 167 5.30 -31.36 -2.50
N ALA A 168 5.30 -32.49 -3.20
CA ALA A 168 5.80 -32.57 -4.57
C ALA A 168 4.97 -31.70 -5.52
N ASP A 169 3.63 -31.78 -5.43
CA ASP A 169 2.71 -30.97 -6.24
C ASP A 169 2.86 -29.48 -5.94
N SER A 170 2.99 -29.12 -4.65
CA SER A 170 3.23 -27.73 -4.24
C SER A 170 4.56 -27.19 -4.79
N ASN A 171 5.63 -27.98 -4.74
CA ASN A 171 6.93 -27.58 -5.31
C ASN A 171 6.88 -27.42 -6.82
N PHE A 172 6.12 -28.28 -7.52
CA PHE A 172 5.86 -28.12 -8.95
C PHE A 172 5.11 -26.82 -9.26
N LEU A 173 4.08 -26.50 -8.47
CA LEU A 173 3.32 -25.26 -8.61
C LEU A 173 4.21 -24.02 -8.36
N ILE A 174 5.06 -24.05 -7.33
CA ILE A 174 6.03 -22.98 -7.06
C ILE A 174 6.97 -22.79 -8.24
N GLY A 175 7.46 -23.88 -8.84
CA GLY A 175 8.33 -23.83 -10.02
C GLY A 175 7.66 -23.15 -11.21
N THR A 176 6.42 -23.52 -11.52
CA THR A 176 5.66 -22.94 -12.64
C THR A 176 5.33 -21.46 -12.42
N LEU A 177 4.90 -21.07 -11.20
CA LEU A 177 4.65 -19.67 -10.84
C LEU A 177 5.92 -18.82 -10.91
N THR A 178 7.04 -19.34 -10.43
CA THR A 178 8.34 -18.64 -10.46
C THR A 178 8.79 -18.39 -11.90
N LEU A 179 8.63 -19.38 -12.79
CA LEU A 179 8.94 -19.23 -14.20
C LEU A 179 8.06 -18.15 -14.85
N GLY A 180 6.74 -18.23 -14.65
CA GLY A 180 5.78 -17.27 -15.22
C GLY A 180 6.00 -15.84 -14.75
N HIS A 181 6.29 -15.64 -13.45
CA HIS A 181 6.62 -14.32 -12.92
C HIS A 181 7.92 -13.76 -13.51
N ASN A 182 8.95 -14.59 -13.69
CA ASN A 182 10.21 -14.15 -14.28
C ASN A 182 10.05 -13.73 -15.75
N GLU A 183 9.24 -14.44 -16.53
CA GLU A 183 8.93 -14.07 -17.91
C GLU A 183 8.16 -12.74 -17.98
N GLN A 184 7.16 -12.55 -17.12
CA GLN A 184 6.42 -11.29 -17.03
C GLN A 184 7.32 -10.12 -16.61
N LEU A 185 8.22 -10.35 -15.64
CA LEU A 185 9.17 -9.35 -15.19
C LEU A 185 10.16 -8.95 -16.30
N ALA A 186 10.64 -9.92 -17.07
CA ALA A 186 11.52 -9.68 -18.22
C ALA A 186 10.80 -8.84 -19.30
N ALA A 187 9.54 -9.17 -19.62
CA ALA A 187 8.74 -8.42 -20.56
C ALA A 187 8.45 -6.98 -20.08
N ALA A 188 8.10 -6.81 -18.80
CA ALA A 188 7.88 -5.50 -18.19
C ALA A 188 9.14 -4.64 -18.22
N ASN A 189 10.30 -5.21 -17.86
CA ASN A 189 11.59 -4.52 -17.90
C ASN A 189 11.98 -4.09 -19.32
N ALA A 190 11.70 -4.92 -20.33
CA ALA A 190 11.92 -4.54 -21.72
C ALA A 190 11.05 -3.36 -22.14
N LYS A 191 9.78 -3.33 -21.71
CA LYS A 191 8.85 -2.23 -21.98
C LYS A 191 9.28 -0.93 -21.29
N ILE A 192 9.75 -1.00 -20.04
CA ILE A 192 10.28 0.16 -19.31
C ILE A 192 11.48 0.75 -20.05
N LYS A 193 12.46 -0.08 -20.45
CA LYS A 193 13.61 0.38 -21.24
C LYS A 193 13.21 1.06 -22.54
N GLN A 194 12.18 0.54 -23.22
CA GLN A 194 11.66 1.16 -24.43
C GLN A 194 11.07 2.55 -24.13
N GLN A 195 10.26 2.66 -23.08
CA GLN A 195 9.66 3.93 -22.65
C GLN A 195 10.73 4.96 -22.24
N GLU A 196 11.79 4.55 -21.55
CA GLU A 196 12.92 5.42 -21.20
C GLU A 196 13.62 5.99 -22.45
N GLN A 197 13.82 5.16 -23.48
CA GLN A 197 14.40 5.61 -24.75
C GLN A 197 13.49 6.60 -25.48
N ASP A 198 12.17 6.37 -25.46
CA ASP A 198 11.20 7.25 -26.12
C ASP A 198 11.10 8.61 -25.40
N ILE A 199 11.10 8.62 -24.06
CA ILE A 199 11.16 9.86 -23.26
C ILE A 199 12.44 10.63 -23.57
N LYS A 200 13.59 9.95 -23.66
CA LYS A 200 14.87 10.60 -23.99
C LYS A 200 14.81 11.28 -25.36
N LYS A 201 14.27 10.60 -26.38
CA LYS A 201 14.08 11.17 -27.73
C LYS A 201 13.13 12.37 -27.71
N LEU A 202 12.02 12.28 -26.97
CA LEU A 202 11.07 13.38 -26.82
C LEU A 202 11.71 14.61 -26.16
N ASN A 203 12.50 14.42 -25.11
CA ASN A 203 13.23 15.50 -24.45
C ASN A 203 14.26 16.15 -25.38
N GLU A 204 15.00 15.37 -26.17
CA GLU A 204 15.92 15.90 -27.17
C GLU A 204 15.20 16.74 -28.25
N GLN A 205 14.01 16.31 -28.69
CA GLN A 205 13.18 17.08 -29.63
C GLN A 205 12.62 18.36 -29.00
N LEU A 206 12.21 18.30 -27.73
CA LEU A 206 11.67 19.45 -27.01
C LEU A 206 12.74 20.52 -26.80
N ASN A 207 13.96 20.13 -26.41
CA ASN A 207 15.09 21.05 -26.25
C ASN A 207 15.44 21.75 -27.57
N LYS A 208 15.42 21.02 -28.70
CA LYS A 208 15.62 21.62 -30.03
C LYS A 208 14.52 22.63 -30.42
N LYS A 209 13.29 22.43 -29.95
CA LYS A 209 12.18 23.37 -30.17
C LYS A 209 12.22 24.57 -29.22
N ALA A 210 12.67 24.38 -27.98
CA ALA A 210 12.86 25.48 -27.03
C ALA A 210 13.94 26.47 -27.52
N ASP A 211 15.04 25.97 -28.08
CA ASP A 211 16.11 26.79 -28.68
C ASP A 211 15.64 27.63 -29.90
N THR A 212 14.52 27.27 -30.52
CA THR A 212 13.98 28.00 -31.69
C THR A 212 12.77 28.88 -31.37
N GLY A 213 12.18 28.75 -30.18
CA GLY A 213 11.02 29.53 -29.75
C GLY A 213 11.35 30.94 -29.27
N ASP A 214 12.56 31.16 -28.74
CA ASP A 214 12.96 32.42 -28.10
C ASP A 214 13.83 33.32 -28.99
N ILE A 215 14.28 32.81 -30.15
CA ILE A 215 15.16 33.51 -31.07
C ILE A 215 14.34 33.95 -32.28
N LEU A 216 14.06 35.26 -32.37
CA LEU A 216 13.63 35.81 -33.65
C LEU A 216 14.73 35.58 -34.68
N SER A 217 14.36 35.12 -35.88
CA SER A 217 15.31 35.16 -36.98
C SER A 217 15.85 36.58 -37.18
N ASP A 218 17.12 36.73 -37.59
CA ASP A 218 17.76 38.02 -37.88
C ASP A 218 16.90 38.94 -38.75
N ARG A 219 16.13 38.35 -39.68
CA ARG A 219 15.20 39.06 -40.55
C ARG A 219 14.03 39.68 -39.78
N ASN A 220 13.44 38.93 -38.85
CA ASN A 220 12.32 39.39 -38.04
C ASN A 220 12.79 40.42 -37.01
N GLU A 221 13.97 40.21 -36.42
CA GLU A 221 14.56 41.18 -35.50
C GLU A 221 14.82 42.53 -36.17
N LYS A 222 15.48 42.53 -37.34
CA LYS A 222 15.71 43.75 -38.13
C LYS A 222 14.41 44.44 -38.55
N SER A 223 13.38 43.67 -38.91
CA SER A 223 12.07 44.22 -39.27
C SER A 223 11.40 44.93 -38.08
N TYR A 224 11.47 44.33 -36.89
CA TYR A 224 10.94 44.96 -35.67
C TYR A 224 11.75 46.18 -35.26
N GLN A 225 13.09 46.11 -35.28
CA GLN A 225 13.95 47.26 -35.00
C GLN A 225 13.67 48.43 -35.96
N THR A 226 13.48 48.15 -37.26
CA THR A 226 13.14 49.16 -38.27
C THR A 226 11.78 49.81 -37.96
N THR A 227 10.76 48.99 -37.64
CA THR A 227 9.42 49.50 -37.34
C THR A 227 9.41 50.35 -36.07
N ILE A 228 10.13 49.93 -35.04
CA ILE A 228 10.31 50.68 -33.80
C ILE A 228 11.06 51.99 -34.06
N GLY A 229 12.10 51.97 -34.89
CA GLY A 229 12.83 53.17 -35.32
C GLY A 229 11.92 54.20 -36.00
N LEU A 230 11.07 53.76 -36.93
CA LEU A 230 10.08 54.63 -37.59
C LEU A 230 9.08 55.23 -36.58
N LEU A 231 8.60 54.44 -35.63
CA LEU A 231 7.69 54.91 -34.58
C LEU A 231 8.35 55.98 -33.69
N LEU A 232 9.63 55.78 -33.34
CA LEU A 232 10.42 56.78 -32.61
C LEU A 232 10.63 58.06 -33.44
N GLU A 233 10.89 57.95 -34.73
CA GLU A 233 11.03 59.11 -35.60
C GLU A 233 9.71 59.90 -35.72
N LEU A 234 8.57 59.23 -35.87
CA LEU A 234 7.23 59.84 -35.89
C LEU A 234 6.89 60.61 -34.60
N MET A 235 7.56 60.33 -33.49
CA MET A 235 7.47 61.13 -32.27
C MET A 235 8.27 62.44 -32.35
N THR A 236 9.30 62.50 -33.20
CA THR A 236 10.27 63.60 -33.29
C THR A 236 10.09 64.55 -34.47
N ILE A 237 9.26 64.20 -35.46
CA ILE A 237 9.02 65.07 -36.63
C ILE A 237 8.40 66.42 -36.19
N PRO A 238 8.99 67.58 -36.57
CA PRO A 238 8.43 68.89 -36.24
C PRO A 238 7.08 69.10 -36.92
N LYS A 239 6.13 69.58 -36.14
CA LYS A 239 4.74 69.81 -36.55
C LYS A 239 4.67 70.98 -37.53
N VAL A 240 3.97 70.79 -38.64
CA VAL A 240 3.19 71.91 -39.21
C VAL A 240 2.13 72.26 -38.15
N GLU A 241 1.94 73.55 -37.84
CA GLU A 241 1.33 74.11 -36.61
C GLU A 241 -0.04 73.58 -36.15
N SER A 242 -0.68 72.66 -36.87
CA SER A 242 -2.01 72.13 -36.55
C SER A 242 -2.09 70.62 -36.27
N VAL A 243 -1.00 69.86 -36.39
CA VAL A 243 -1.06 68.38 -36.26
C VAL A 243 -0.36 67.89 -34.98
N ARG A 244 -1.13 67.31 -34.04
CA ARG A 244 -0.58 66.61 -32.87
C ARG A 244 0.17 65.35 -33.34
N PRO A 245 1.30 64.97 -32.71
CA PRO A 245 2.03 63.79 -33.14
C PRO A 245 1.15 62.55 -32.90
N PRO A 246 1.26 61.52 -33.76
CA PRO A 246 0.41 60.33 -33.65
C PRO A 246 0.61 59.56 -32.34
N PHE A 247 1.76 59.75 -31.69
CA PHE A 247 2.07 59.18 -30.38
C PHE A 247 2.65 60.24 -29.44
N THR A 248 2.20 60.24 -28.18
CA THR A 248 2.57 61.25 -27.17
C THR A 248 3.80 60.85 -26.36
N SER A 249 4.10 59.55 -26.26
CA SER A 249 5.28 59.04 -25.57
C SER A 249 5.57 57.58 -25.98
N GLU A 250 6.79 57.13 -25.71
CA GLU A 250 7.21 55.73 -25.91
C GLU A 250 6.33 54.76 -25.11
N ALA A 251 5.98 55.13 -23.87
CA ALA A 251 5.10 54.33 -23.01
C ALA A 251 3.71 54.10 -23.61
N VAL A 252 3.16 55.08 -24.35
CA VAL A 252 1.86 54.93 -25.04
C VAL A 252 1.98 53.97 -26.23
N ILE A 253 3.12 53.95 -26.91
CA ILE A 253 3.37 53.02 -28.01
C ILE A 253 3.50 51.59 -27.46
N ILE A 254 4.34 51.40 -26.44
CA ILE A 254 4.52 50.09 -25.78
C ILE A 254 3.19 49.58 -25.26
N GLY A 255 2.43 50.41 -24.55
CA GLY A 255 1.09 50.05 -24.04
C GLY A 255 0.16 49.58 -25.16
N ARG A 256 0.07 50.33 -26.27
CA ARG A 256 -0.79 49.94 -27.41
C ARG A 256 -0.34 48.66 -28.10
N ILE A 257 0.98 48.42 -28.19
CA ILE A 257 1.52 47.19 -28.77
C ILE A 257 1.22 45.99 -27.88
N THR A 258 1.43 46.12 -26.56
CA THR A 258 1.15 45.07 -25.58
C THR A 258 -0.36 44.78 -25.47
N ASP A 259 -1.20 45.80 -25.36
CA ASP A 259 -2.66 45.64 -25.21
C ASP A 259 -3.30 44.95 -26.42
N LYS A 260 -2.78 45.20 -27.62
CA LYS A 260 -3.25 44.59 -28.86
C LYS A 260 -2.49 43.31 -29.23
N SER A 261 -1.59 42.84 -28.38
CA SER A 261 -0.69 41.71 -28.64
C SER A 261 0.05 41.84 -29.98
N ILE A 262 0.33 43.06 -30.43
CA ILE A 262 1.08 43.32 -31.66
C ILE A 262 2.51 42.82 -31.40
N TYR A 263 3.02 41.96 -32.28
CA TYR A 263 4.30 41.24 -32.12
C TYR A 263 4.33 40.14 -31.05
N GLY A 264 3.25 39.89 -30.30
CA GLY A 264 3.17 38.80 -29.31
C GLY A 264 4.21 38.89 -28.18
N GLN A 265 4.78 40.08 -27.94
CA GLN A 265 5.87 40.30 -26.99
C GLN A 265 5.38 40.94 -25.70
N GLY A 266 5.93 40.50 -24.58
CA GLY A 266 5.71 41.12 -23.28
C GLY A 266 6.33 42.52 -23.18
N LYS A 267 5.82 43.32 -22.26
CA LYS A 267 6.23 44.71 -22.02
C LYS A 267 7.76 44.87 -21.88
N THR A 268 8.41 44.03 -21.08
CA THR A 268 9.86 44.09 -20.81
C THR A 268 10.70 43.85 -22.07
N THR A 269 10.28 42.93 -22.93
CA THR A 269 10.94 42.64 -24.21
C THR A 269 10.83 43.82 -25.17
N LEU A 270 9.67 44.48 -25.20
CA LEU A 270 9.46 45.67 -26.01
C LEU A 270 10.30 46.86 -25.52
N GLU A 271 10.35 47.13 -24.21
CA GLU A 271 11.17 48.19 -23.62
C GLU A 271 12.66 48.06 -24.00
N THR A 272 13.18 46.84 -24.00
CA THR A 272 14.57 46.56 -24.41
C THR A 272 14.78 46.88 -25.89
N ARG A 273 13.87 46.47 -26.76
CA ARG A 273 13.97 46.73 -28.21
C ARG A 273 13.83 48.20 -28.57
N PHE A 274 12.98 48.94 -27.85
CA PHE A 274 12.88 50.39 -28.01
C PHE A 274 14.19 51.09 -27.64
N ARG A 275 14.85 50.65 -26.56
CA ARG A 275 16.19 51.13 -26.19
C ARG A 275 17.23 50.84 -27.29
N ASP A 276 17.27 49.63 -27.80
CA ASP A 276 18.25 49.21 -28.81
C ASP A 276 18.04 49.92 -30.15
N ALA A 277 16.78 50.04 -30.60
CA ALA A 277 16.43 50.78 -31.80
C ALA A 277 16.81 52.26 -31.67
N LYS A 278 16.58 52.88 -30.49
CA LYS A 278 17.00 54.25 -30.22
C LYS A 278 18.51 54.42 -30.26
N MET A 279 19.27 53.50 -29.67
CA MET A 279 20.74 53.53 -29.75
C MET A 279 21.22 53.42 -31.19
N THR A 280 20.66 52.50 -31.98
CA THR A 280 20.98 52.33 -33.40
C THR A 280 20.63 53.57 -34.22
N LEU A 281 19.47 54.18 -33.96
CA LEU A 281 19.05 55.43 -34.61
C LEU A 281 20.04 56.56 -34.33
N GLU A 282 20.43 56.76 -33.06
CA GLU A 282 21.41 57.78 -32.67
C GLU A 282 22.79 57.52 -33.26
N GLN A 283 23.25 56.26 -33.30
CA GLN A 283 24.50 55.90 -33.98
C GLN A 283 24.45 56.16 -35.49
N THR A 284 23.31 55.89 -36.13
CA THR A 284 23.11 56.11 -37.57
C THR A 284 23.08 57.60 -37.89
N LYS A 285 22.38 58.41 -37.10
CA LYS A 285 22.43 59.88 -37.19
C LYS A 285 23.86 60.38 -37.03
N LYS A 286 24.60 59.92 -36.02
CA LYS A 286 26.01 60.30 -35.83
C LYS A 286 26.92 59.90 -37.00
N LYS A 287 26.65 58.79 -37.69
CA LYS A 287 27.38 58.38 -38.89
C LYS A 287 27.01 59.20 -40.12
N ALA A 288 25.72 59.54 -40.29
CA ALA A 288 25.23 60.37 -41.38
C ALA A 288 25.68 61.84 -41.28
N PHE A 289 26.03 62.29 -40.06
CA PHE A 289 26.49 63.66 -39.76
C PHE A 289 27.99 63.75 -39.38
N LYS A 290 28.82 62.75 -39.73
CA LYS A 290 30.28 62.92 -39.73
C LYS A 290 30.70 63.61 -41.05
N PRO A 291 31.49 64.71 -41.01
CA PRO A 291 32.05 65.33 -42.22
C PRO A 291 32.98 64.39 -42.96
#